data_AF-A0A380E2P9-F1
#
_entry.id   AF-A0A380E2P9-F1
#
_cell.length_a   1.000
_cell.length_b   1.000
_cell.length_c   1.000
_cell.angle_alpha   90.00
_cell.angle_beta   90.00
_cell.angle_gamma   90.00
#
_symmetry.space_group_name_H-M   'P 1'
#
loop_
_entity.id
_entity.type
_entity.pdbx_description
1 polymer ?
#
loop_
_entity_poly.entity_id
_entity_poly.type
_entity_poly.pdbx_seq_one_letter_code
_entity_poly.pdbx_strand_id
1 'polypeptide(L)'
;MYDLIEHEVKAKNDVEETKDIITDNLFKAKDMNYTLQTEIEYVRENYYINESDAQSVRQFENEIQSLISVYDDILKEMSKSAVRYSEVQDNLQYLEDHVTVINDKQEKLQNHLIQLREDEAEAEDNLLRVQSKKEEVYRRLLASNLTSVPERFIIMKNEIDHEVRDVNEQFSERPIHVKQLKDKVSKIVIQMNTFEDEANDVLVNAVLCREINSIWK
;
A
#
# COMPACT_ATOMS: atom_id res chain seq x y z
N MET A 1 16.53 9.31 -52.99
CA MET A 1 15.59 10.46 -53.10
C MET A 1 14.16 10.01 -52.84
N TYR A 2 13.70 8.89 -53.44
CA TYR A 2 12.44 8.25 -53.07
C TYR A 2 12.40 7.78 -51.61
N ASP A 3 13.46 7.10 -51.14
CA ASP A 3 13.53 6.58 -49.76
C ASP A 3 13.43 7.69 -48.68
N LEU A 4 13.93 8.89 -48.96
CA LEU A 4 13.86 10.03 -48.03
C LEU A 4 12.45 10.63 -47.94
N ILE A 5 11.72 10.62 -49.05
CA ILE A 5 10.34 11.11 -49.11
C ILE A 5 9.41 10.09 -48.44
N GLU A 6 9.63 8.79 -48.67
CA GLU A 6 8.89 7.71 -48.02
C GLU A 6 9.10 7.72 -46.50
N HIS A 7 10.33 7.98 -46.04
CA HIS A 7 10.64 8.14 -44.62
C HIS A 7 9.92 9.34 -43.98
N GLU A 8 9.87 10.50 -44.65
CA GLU A 8 9.18 11.69 -44.13
C GLU A 8 7.65 11.52 -44.14
N VAL A 9 7.07 10.81 -45.12
CA VAL A 9 5.63 10.48 -45.13
C VAL A 9 5.27 9.55 -43.97
N LYS A 10 6.11 8.55 -43.70
CA LYS A 10 5.90 7.63 -42.58
C LYS A 10 6.03 8.34 -41.23
N ALA A 11 7.09 9.13 -41.05
CA ALA A 11 7.31 9.94 -39.85
C ALA A 11 6.12 10.89 -39.59
N LYS A 12 5.52 11.47 -40.63
CA LYS A 12 4.35 12.33 -40.47
C LYS A 12 3.13 11.57 -39.89
N ASN A 13 2.83 10.38 -40.40
CA ASN A 13 1.72 9.58 -39.87
C ASN A 13 1.99 9.15 -38.43
N ASP A 14 3.21 8.68 -38.14
CA ASP A 14 3.62 8.29 -36.79
C ASP A 14 3.49 9.49 -35.82
N VAL A 15 3.93 10.68 -36.24
CA VAL A 15 3.81 11.92 -35.45
C VAL A 15 2.35 12.28 -35.14
N GLU A 16 1.41 12.12 -36.08
CA GLU A 16 -0.02 12.41 -35.82
C GLU A 16 -0.62 11.44 -34.80
N GLU A 17 -0.30 10.14 -34.87
CA GLU A 17 -0.77 9.15 -33.89
C GLU A 17 -0.14 9.34 -32.50
N THR A 18 1.19 9.50 -32.43
CA THR A 18 1.92 9.65 -31.17
C THR A 18 1.51 10.94 -30.44
N LYS A 19 1.15 12.00 -31.17
CA LYS A 19 0.71 13.27 -30.59
C LYS A 19 -0.54 13.12 -29.73
N ASP A 20 -1.55 12.39 -30.21
CA ASP A 20 -2.79 12.19 -29.46
C ASP A 20 -2.52 11.39 -28.18
N ILE A 21 -1.72 10.32 -28.29
CA ILE A 21 -1.29 9.48 -27.15
C ILE A 21 -0.54 10.30 -26.10
N ILE A 22 0.43 11.12 -26.54
CA ILE A 22 1.21 11.98 -25.65
C ILE A 22 0.32 13.00 -24.94
N THR A 23 -0.62 13.59 -25.67
CA THR A 23 -1.57 14.57 -25.12
C THR A 23 -2.38 13.93 -23.99
N ASP A 24 -2.97 12.76 -24.24
CA ASP A 24 -3.74 12.01 -23.24
C ASP A 24 -2.89 11.62 -22.04
N ASN A 25 -1.67 11.16 -22.27
CA ASN A 25 -0.75 10.76 -21.21
C ASN A 25 -0.29 11.95 -20.34
N LEU A 26 -0.09 13.13 -20.93
CA LEU A 26 0.21 14.37 -20.21
C LEU A 26 -0.98 14.85 -19.38
N PHE A 27 -2.20 14.79 -19.93
CA PHE A 27 -3.41 15.11 -19.18
C PHE A 27 -3.60 14.15 -18.00
N LYS A 28 -3.44 12.85 -18.22
CA LYS A 28 -3.48 11.83 -17.17
C LYS A 28 -2.45 12.12 -16.08
N ALA A 29 -1.19 12.41 -16.45
CA ALA A 29 -0.14 12.70 -15.48
C ALA A 29 -0.46 13.95 -14.64
N LYS A 30 -1.01 14.99 -15.27
CA LYS A 30 -1.41 16.22 -14.59
C LYS A 30 -2.57 16.01 -13.63
N ASP A 31 -3.62 15.33 -14.06
CA ASP A 31 -4.80 15.04 -13.24
C ASP A 31 -4.43 14.13 -12.06
N MET A 32 -3.63 13.08 -12.31
CA MET A 32 -3.11 12.20 -11.28
C MET A 32 -2.26 12.97 -10.26
N ASN A 33 -1.44 13.93 -10.72
CA ASN A 33 -0.63 14.75 -9.82
C ASN A 33 -1.51 15.58 -8.87
N TYR A 34 -2.58 16.18 -9.39
CA TYR A 34 -3.52 16.95 -8.57
C TYR A 34 -4.23 16.08 -7.54
N THR A 35 -4.65 14.87 -7.93
CA THR A 35 -5.20 13.89 -7.01
C THR A 35 -4.19 13.52 -5.92
N LEU A 36 -2.95 13.21 -6.29
CA LEU A 36 -1.88 12.87 -5.35
C LEU A 36 -1.55 14.02 -4.38
N GLN A 37 -1.59 15.28 -4.84
CA GLN A 37 -1.41 16.43 -3.95
C GLN A 37 -2.47 16.46 -2.84
N THR A 38 -3.74 16.30 -3.24
CA THR A 38 -4.87 16.29 -2.30
C THR A 38 -4.80 15.08 -1.36
N GLU A 39 -4.45 13.91 -1.89
CA GLU A 39 -4.35 12.68 -1.12
C GLU A 39 -3.20 12.73 -0.11
N ILE A 40 -2.04 13.29 -0.50
CA ILE A 40 -0.93 13.52 0.44
C ILE A 40 -1.35 14.44 1.58
N GLU A 41 -2.07 15.53 1.31
CA GLU A 41 -2.54 16.42 2.37
C GLU A 41 -3.44 15.67 3.37
N TYR A 42 -4.39 14.89 2.88
CA TYR A 42 -5.24 14.05 3.72
C TYR A 42 -4.45 13.00 4.51
N VAL A 43 -3.49 12.33 3.85
CA VAL A 43 -2.67 11.29 4.47
C VAL A 43 -1.75 11.89 5.52
N ARG A 44 -1.22 13.11 5.36
CA ARG A 44 -0.39 13.79 6.37
C ARG A 44 -1.11 14.07 7.68
N GLU A 45 -2.41 14.30 7.62
CA GLU A 45 -3.22 14.55 8.82
C GLU A 45 -3.45 13.25 9.61
N ASN A 46 -3.47 12.11 8.93
CA ASN A 46 -3.86 10.82 9.52
C ASN A 46 -2.67 9.88 9.77
N TYR A 47 -1.60 9.99 8.99
CA TYR A 47 -0.47 9.07 8.94
C TYR A 47 0.87 9.80 8.94
N TYR A 48 1.87 9.17 9.57
CA TYR A 48 3.25 9.56 9.41
C TYR A 48 3.74 9.12 8.03
N ILE A 49 3.70 10.06 7.08
CA ILE A 49 4.38 9.90 5.79
C ILE A 49 5.74 10.58 5.78
N ASN A 50 6.66 10.01 5.00
CA ASN A 50 7.96 10.62 4.80
C ASN A 50 7.80 11.89 3.97
N GLU A 51 8.56 12.93 4.34
CA GLU A 51 8.56 14.19 3.59
C GLU A 51 9.06 14.00 2.13
N SER A 52 9.74 12.89 1.85
CA SER A 52 10.11 12.45 0.50
C SER A 52 8.92 12.25 -0.43
N ASP A 53 7.76 11.81 0.07
CA ASP A 53 6.60 11.49 -0.75
C ASP A 53 5.93 12.78 -1.22
N ALA A 54 5.79 13.73 -0.29
CA ALA A 54 5.33 15.09 -0.60
C ALA A 54 6.29 15.83 -1.54
N GLN A 55 7.60 15.63 -1.36
CA GLN A 55 8.60 16.18 -2.26
C GLN A 55 8.50 15.58 -3.67
N SER A 56 8.24 14.27 -3.78
CA SER A 56 8.11 13.57 -5.07
C SER A 56 6.96 14.13 -5.89
N VAL A 57 5.80 14.41 -5.27
CA VAL A 57 4.66 15.04 -5.96
C VAL A 57 4.99 16.44 -6.49
N ARG A 58 5.75 17.24 -5.74
CA ARG A 58 6.24 18.54 -6.23
C ARG A 58 7.24 18.38 -7.39
N GLN A 59 8.07 17.33 -7.36
CA GLN A 59 8.99 17.04 -8.46
C GLN A 59 8.22 16.64 -9.72
N PHE A 60 7.21 15.76 -9.60
CA PHE A 60 6.34 15.39 -10.72
C PHE A 60 5.64 16.61 -11.32
N GLU A 61 5.16 17.54 -10.49
CA GLU A 61 4.55 18.79 -10.98
C GLU A 61 5.50 19.59 -11.88
N ASN A 62 6.74 19.78 -11.42
CA ASN A 62 7.75 20.52 -12.19
C ASN A 62 8.16 19.78 -13.47
N GLU A 63 8.32 18.45 -13.40
CA GLU A 63 8.65 17.62 -14.56
C GLU A 63 7.52 17.65 -15.60
N ILE A 64 6.26 17.52 -15.18
CA ILE A 64 5.09 17.61 -16.05
C ILE A 64 5.01 18.98 -16.72
N GLN A 65 5.21 20.08 -15.96
CA GLN A 65 5.22 21.42 -16.54
C GLN A 65 6.34 21.62 -17.57
N SER A 66 7.53 21.06 -17.30
CA SER A 66 8.62 21.06 -18.27
C SER A 66 8.26 20.30 -19.54
N LEU A 67 7.63 19.12 -19.42
CA LEU A 67 7.21 18.32 -20.56
C LEU A 67 6.10 19.01 -21.36
N ILE A 68 5.16 19.68 -20.70
CA ILE A 68 4.14 20.51 -21.38
C ILE A 68 4.81 21.63 -22.18
N SER A 69 5.82 22.31 -21.63
CA SER A 69 6.54 23.36 -22.35
C SER A 69 7.28 22.82 -23.58
N VAL A 70 7.93 21.65 -23.46
CA VAL A 70 8.60 20.99 -24.60
C VAL A 70 7.58 20.60 -25.67
N TYR A 71 6.43 20.06 -25.26
CA TYR A 71 5.36 19.69 -26.17
C TYR A 71 4.79 20.91 -26.92
N ASP A 72 4.55 22.03 -26.23
CA ASP A 72 4.11 23.28 -26.85
C ASP A 72 5.11 23.80 -27.88
N ASP A 73 6.41 23.66 -27.62
CA ASP A 73 7.46 24.05 -28.57
C ASP A 73 7.48 23.14 -29.79
N ILE A 74 7.29 21.82 -29.63
CA ILE A 74 7.12 20.88 -30.75
C ILE A 74 5.91 21.27 -31.60
N LEU A 75 4.76 21.59 -30.99
CA LEU A 75 3.57 22.03 -31.71
C LEU A 75 3.81 23.33 -32.51
N LYS A 76 4.58 24.27 -31.94
CA LYS A 76 4.98 25.49 -32.67
C LYS A 76 5.91 25.15 -33.84
N GLU A 77 6.85 24.23 -33.69
CA GLU A 77 7.73 23.81 -34.78
C GLU A 77 6.95 23.15 -35.93
N MET A 78 5.98 22.30 -35.60
CA MET A 78 5.08 21.68 -36.58
C MET A 78 4.21 22.69 -37.35
N SER A 79 3.95 23.87 -36.78
CA SER A 79 3.18 24.93 -37.45
C SER A 79 3.98 25.73 -38.49
N LYS A 80 5.30 25.53 -38.57
CA LYS A 80 6.18 26.22 -39.52
C LYS A 80 6.08 25.60 -40.92
N SER A 81 6.39 26.37 -41.96
CA SER A 81 6.25 25.95 -43.37
C SER A 81 7.26 24.89 -43.83
N ALA A 82 8.34 24.66 -43.09
CA ALA A 82 9.38 23.68 -43.38
C ALA A 82 9.71 22.88 -42.11
N VAL A 83 8.91 21.84 -41.86
CA VAL A 83 9.08 20.92 -40.73
C VAL A 83 9.92 19.74 -41.17
N ARG A 84 10.87 19.31 -40.32
CA ARG A 84 11.54 18.02 -40.45
C ARG A 84 10.81 17.03 -39.54
N TYR A 85 9.98 16.15 -40.11
CA TYR A 85 9.15 15.26 -39.30
C TYR A 85 9.98 14.21 -38.56
N SER A 86 11.16 13.85 -39.08
CA SER A 86 12.14 13.00 -38.40
C SER A 86 12.62 13.57 -37.05
N GLU A 87 12.99 14.85 -37.00
CA GLU A 87 13.42 15.51 -35.73
C GLU A 87 12.25 15.65 -34.75
N VAL A 88 11.04 15.91 -35.26
CA VAL A 88 9.81 15.96 -34.44
C VAL A 88 9.48 14.59 -33.84
N GLN A 89 9.64 13.52 -34.62
CA GLN A 89 9.41 12.16 -34.16
C GLN A 89 10.34 11.78 -32.99
N ASP A 90 11.64 12.08 -33.09
CA ASP A 90 12.60 11.81 -32.02
C ASP A 90 12.24 12.56 -30.72
N ASN A 91 11.83 13.83 -30.85
CA ASN A 91 11.41 14.64 -29.71
C ASN A 91 10.11 14.15 -29.08
N LEU A 92 9.15 13.69 -29.89
CA LEU A 92 7.92 13.09 -29.38
C LEU A 92 8.20 11.77 -28.67
N GLN A 93 9.07 10.92 -29.19
CA GLN A 93 9.46 9.67 -28.52
C GLN A 93 10.09 9.94 -27.15
N TYR A 94 11.00 10.91 -27.07
CA TYR A 94 11.56 11.35 -25.80
C TYR A 94 10.46 11.78 -24.82
N LEU A 95 9.48 12.53 -25.29
CA LEU A 95 8.39 13.01 -24.45
C LEU A 95 7.49 11.86 -23.96
N GLU A 96 7.16 10.92 -24.85
CA GLU A 96 6.40 9.72 -24.52
C GLU A 96 7.08 8.89 -23.43
N ASP A 97 8.38 8.61 -23.58
CA ASP A 97 9.15 7.82 -22.62
C ASP A 97 9.15 8.50 -21.23
N HIS A 98 9.38 9.82 -21.19
CA HIS A 98 9.43 10.57 -19.95
C HIS A 98 8.05 10.67 -19.26
N VAL A 99 6.98 10.93 -20.01
CA VAL A 99 5.62 10.98 -19.45
C VAL A 99 5.19 9.61 -18.93
N THR A 100 5.56 8.54 -19.63
CA THR A 100 5.27 7.15 -19.20
C THR A 100 5.95 6.85 -17.87
N VAL A 101 7.23 7.21 -17.73
CA VAL A 101 7.97 7.04 -16.47
C VAL A 101 7.35 7.84 -15.33
N ILE A 102 6.85 9.05 -15.57
CA ILE A 102 6.16 9.85 -14.54
C ILE A 102 4.85 9.19 -14.13
N ASN A 103 4.03 8.77 -15.09
CA ASN A 103 2.78 8.07 -14.82
C ASN A 103 3.00 6.80 -13.99
N ASP A 104 4.00 5.99 -14.34
CA ASP A 104 4.36 4.78 -13.58
C ASP A 104 4.79 5.08 -12.14
N LYS A 105 5.55 6.16 -11.95
CA LYS A 105 5.98 6.60 -10.60
C LYS A 105 4.80 7.12 -9.78
N GLN A 106 3.91 7.89 -10.40
CA GLN A 106 2.69 8.40 -9.78
C GLN A 106 1.77 7.25 -9.36
N GLU A 107 1.61 6.23 -10.20
CA GLU A 107 0.82 5.04 -9.88
C GLU A 107 1.41 4.26 -8.71
N LYS A 108 2.75 4.09 -8.66
CA LYS A 108 3.43 3.47 -7.51
C LYS A 108 3.20 4.26 -6.23
N LEU A 109 3.26 5.59 -6.29
CA LEU A 109 3.00 6.43 -5.14
C LEU A 109 1.54 6.33 -4.68
N GLN A 110 0.59 6.36 -5.62
CA GLN A 110 -0.83 6.16 -5.31
C GLN A 110 -1.06 4.81 -4.61
N ASN A 111 -0.52 3.73 -5.18
CA ASN A 111 -0.60 2.40 -4.57
C ASN A 111 0.02 2.36 -3.17
N HIS A 112 1.13 3.07 -2.95
CA HIS A 112 1.74 3.18 -1.63
C HIS A 112 0.80 3.87 -0.62
N LEU A 113 0.15 4.97 -1.01
CA LEU A 113 -0.81 5.69 -0.15
C LEU A 113 -2.04 4.85 0.18
N ILE A 114 -2.56 4.09 -0.80
CA ILE A 114 -3.67 3.14 -0.58
C ILE A 114 -3.26 2.04 0.38
N GLN A 115 -2.07 1.47 0.20
CA GLN A 115 -1.54 0.41 1.07
C GLN A 115 -1.45 0.83 2.53
N LEU A 116 -1.13 2.09 2.84
CA LEU A 116 -1.12 2.57 4.23
C LEU A 116 -2.48 2.45 4.91
N ARG A 117 -3.56 2.70 4.17
CA ARG A 117 -4.94 2.61 4.66
C ARG A 117 -5.37 1.16 4.81
N GLU A 118 -5.03 0.33 3.82
CA GLU A 118 -5.30 -1.11 3.87
C GLU A 118 -4.55 -1.79 5.02
N ASP A 119 -3.29 -1.43 5.24
CA ASP A 119 -2.47 -1.94 6.34
C ASP A 119 -3.03 -1.54 7.72
N GLU A 120 -3.55 -0.31 7.88
CA GLU A 120 -4.25 0.11 9.12
C GLU A 120 -5.51 -0.74 9.35
N ALA A 121 -6.35 -0.89 8.32
CA ALA A 121 -7.58 -1.67 8.40
C ALA A 121 -7.32 -3.15 8.68
N GLU A 122 -6.30 -3.74 8.05
CA GLU A 122 -5.88 -5.13 8.29
C GLU A 122 -5.37 -5.30 9.74
N ALA A 123 -4.62 -4.32 10.25
CA ALA A 123 -4.14 -4.34 11.63
C ALA A 123 -5.30 -4.26 12.64
N GLU A 124 -6.32 -3.44 12.37
CA GLU A 124 -7.53 -3.31 13.19
C GLU A 124 -8.34 -4.62 13.22
N ASP A 125 -8.59 -5.23 12.06
CA ASP A 125 -9.29 -6.51 11.96
C ASP A 125 -8.55 -7.63 12.70
N ASN A 126 -7.22 -7.68 12.56
CA ASN A 126 -6.41 -8.66 13.28
C ASN A 126 -6.49 -8.49 14.80
N LEU A 127 -6.52 -7.25 15.31
CA LEU A 127 -6.70 -7.03 16.75
C LEU A 127 -8.08 -7.49 17.24
N LEU A 128 -9.15 -7.19 16.52
CA LEU A 128 -10.50 -7.65 16.86
C LEU A 128 -10.59 -9.18 16.89
N ARG A 129 -9.92 -9.82 15.92
CA ARG A 129 -9.80 -11.28 15.88
C ARG A 129 -9.02 -11.83 17.07
N VAL A 130 -7.90 -11.21 17.45
CA VAL A 130 -7.14 -11.59 18.65
C VAL A 130 -7.99 -11.47 19.91
N GLN A 131 -8.69 -10.34 20.11
CA GLN A 131 -9.56 -10.15 21.28
C GLN A 131 -10.63 -11.25 21.40
N SER A 132 -11.29 -11.55 20.27
CA SER A 132 -12.35 -12.57 20.21
C SER A 132 -11.79 -13.97 20.51
N LYS A 133 -10.67 -14.31 19.87
CA LYS A 133 -10.06 -15.65 19.97
C LYS A 133 -9.46 -15.89 21.35
N LYS A 134 -8.87 -14.86 21.96
CA LYS A 134 -8.36 -14.90 23.35
C LYS A 134 -9.47 -15.27 24.34
N GLU A 135 -10.64 -14.62 24.26
CA GLU A 135 -11.77 -14.96 25.13
C GLU A 135 -12.39 -16.33 24.83
N GLU A 136 -12.38 -16.77 23.56
CA GLU A 136 -12.81 -18.11 23.19
C GLU A 136 -11.91 -19.20 23.80
N VAL A 137 -10.59 -19.10 23.63
CA VAL A 137 -9.62 -20.05 24.18
C VAL A 137 -9.72 -20.09 25.70
N TYR A 138 -9.83 -18.93 26.35
CA TYR A 138 -10.00 -18.85 27.80
C TYR A 138 -11.30 -19.52 28.28
N ARG A 139 -12.42 -19.31 27.58
CA ARG A 139 -13.68 -20.01 27.88
C ARG A 139 -13.56 -21.53 27.71
N ARG A 140 -12.84 -22.00 26.68
CA ARG A 140 -12.57 -23.44 26.46
C ARG A 140 -11.76 -24.03 27.61
N LEU A 141 -10.75 -23.31 28.12
CA LEU A 141 -10.00 -23.70 29.31
C LEU A 141 -10.89 -23.80 30.56
N LEU A 142 -11.76 -22.81 30.79
CA LEU A 142 -12.69 -22.82 31.92
C LEU A 142 -13.77 -23.91 31.84
N ALA A 143 -14.30 -24.17 30.65
CA ALA A 143 -15.32 -25.19 30.43
C ALA A 143 -14.77 -26.62 30.50
N SER A 144 -13.46 -26.78 30.36
CA SER A 144 -12.81 -28.06 30.57
C SER A 144 -12.85 -28.43 32.06
N ASN A 145 -13.07 -29.72 32.36
CA ASN A 145 -13.10 -30.25 33.73
C ASN A 145 -11.70 -30.28 34.39
N LEU A 146 -10.89 -29.24 34.20
CA LEU A 146 -9.66 -29.03 34.92
C LEU A 146 -10.00 -28.64 36.37
N THR A 147 -9.26 -29.19 37.33
CA THR A 147 -9.41 -28.85 38.76
C THR A 147 -9.17 -27.36 39.03
N SER A 148 -8.31 -26.74 38.22
CA SER A 148 -8.04 -25.30 38.16
C SER A 148 -7.33 -24.97 36.84
N VAL A 149 -7.62 -23.81 36.25
CA VAL A 149 -6.82 -23.30 35.12
C VAL A 149 -5.43 -22.90 35.63
N PRO A 150 -4.32 -23.36 35.03
CA PRO A 150 -2.98 -22.96 35.44
C PRO A 150 -2.79 -21.44 35.40
N GLU A 151 -2.16 -20.88 36.44
CA GLU A 151 -1.92 -19.43 36.59
C GLU A 151 -1.21 -18.81 35.38
N ARG A 152 -0.34 -19.60 34.73
CA ARG A 152 0.35 -19.23 33.49
C ARG A 152 -0.60 -18.74 32.39
N PHE A 153 -1.76 -19.36 32.21
CA PHE A 153 -2.72 -18.94 31.17
C PHE A 153 -3.43 -17.62 31.54
N ILE A 154 -3.57 -17.33 32.84
CA ILE A 154 -4.09 -16.05 33.31
C ILE A 154 -3.09 -14.94 33.03
N ILE A 155 -1.79 -15.20 33.28
CA ILE A 155 -0.70 -14.27 32.98
C ILE A 155 -0.65 -13.98 31.48
N MET A 156 -0.61 -15.01 30.62
CA MET A 156 -0.57 -14.84 29.16
C MET A 156 -1.79 -14.08 28.63
N LYS A 157 -2.98 -14.37 29.17
CA LYS A 157 -4.19 -13.61 28.82
C LYS A 157 -4.03 -12.12 29.16
N ASN A 158 -3.57 -11.82 30.36
CA ASN A 158 -3.39 -10.44 30.83
C ASN A 158 -2.31 -9.70 30.04
N GLU A 159 -1.24 -10.38 29.63
CA GLU A 159 -0.20 -9.82 28.75
C GLU A 159 -0.78 -9.44 27.39
N ILE A 160 -1.52 -10.34 26.74
CA ILE A 160 -2.21 -10.04 25.47
C ILE A 160 -3.19 -8.86 25.67
N ASP A 161 -3.93 -8.82 26.78
CA ASP A 161 -4.86 -7.72 27.08
C ASP A 161 -4.16 -6.37 27.25
N HIS A 162 -2.97 -6.37 27.87
CA HIS A 162 -2.16 -5.17 28.00
C HIS A 162 -1.67 -4.70 26.63
N GLU A 163 -1.08 -5.59 25.84
CA GLU A 163 -0.56 -5.23 24.52
C GLU A 163 -1.66 -4.75 23.57
N VAL A 164 -2.84 -5.40 23.58
CA VAL A 164 -3.99 -4.96 22.80
C VAL A 164 -4.45 -3.55 23.20
N ARG A 165 -4.45 -3.23 24.51
CA ARG A 165 -4.79 -1.88 24.98
C ARG A 165 -3.76 -0.86 24.50
N ASP A 166 -2.47 -1.16 24.65
CA ASP A 166 -1.38 -0.27 24.23
C ASP A 166 -1.43 0.02 22.72
N VAL A 167 -1.83 -0.96 21.90
CA VAL A 167 -1.99 -0.76 20.46
C VAL A 167 -3.25 0.02 20.13
N ASN A 168 -4.38 -0.21 20.83
CA ASN A 168 -5.59 0.60 20.66
C ASN A 168 -5.37 2.09 21.00
N GLU A 169 -4.53 2.39 21.99
CA GLU A 169 -4.12 3.76 22.29
C GLU A 169 -3.36 4.37 21.10
N GLN A 170 -2.44 3.62 20.47
CA GLN A 170 -1.73 4.06 19.26
C GLN A 170 -2.64 4.24 18.04
N PHE A 171 -3.72 3.45 17.90
CA PHE A 171 -4.75 3.67 16.88
C PHE A 171 -5.52 4.99 17.08
N SER A 172 -5.60 5.47 18.33
CA SER A 172 -6.30 6.70 18.67
C SER A 172 -5.43 7.94 18.46
N GLU A 173 -4.11 7.78 18.37
CA GLU A 173 -3.17 8.86 18.11
C GLU A 173 -3.18 9.23 16.63
N ARG A 174 -3.20 10.53 16.32
CA ARG A 174 -2.99 11.04 14.96
C ARG A 174 -1.78 11.98 14.99
N PRO A 175 -0.83 11.85 14.05
CA PRO A 175 -0.77 10.89 12.94
C PRO A 175 -0.26 9.48 13.35
N ILE A 176 -0.71 8.42 12.66
CA ILE A 176 -0.32 7.03 12.95
C ILE A 176 0.94 6.61 12.20
N HIS A 177 1.82 5.88 12.88
CA HIS A 177 2.95 5.20 12.24
C HIS A 177 2.60 3.74 11.85
N VAL A 178 1.94 3.56 10.69
CA VAL A 178 1.36 2.27 10.24
C VAL A 178 2.34 1.11 10.29
N LYS A 179 3.60 1.32 9.87
CA LYS A 179 4.63 0.27 9.89
C LYS A 179 4.91 -0.27 11.31
N GLN A 180 5.08 0.63 12.28
CA GLN A 180 5.33 0.23 13.66
C GLN A 180 4.10 -0.44 14.29
N LEU A 181 2.91 0.06 13.92
CA LEU A 181 1.64 -0.49 14.35
C LEU A 181 1.47 -1.93 13.87
N LYS A 182 1.68 -2.17 12.56
CA LYS A 182 1.62 -3.50 11.94
C LYS A 182 2.58 -4.48 12.58
N ASP A 183 3.82 -4.04 12.84
CA ASP A 183 4.82 -4.86 13.53
C ASP A 183 4.38 -5.24 14.96
N LYS A 184 3.73 -4.32 15.69
CA LYS A 184 3.18 -4.62 17.03
C LYS A 184 1.99 -5.58 16.94
N VAL A 185 1.03 -5.35 16.05
CA VAL A 185 -0.11 -6.24 15.87
C VAL A 185 0.34 -7.64 15.47
N SER A 186 1.33 -7.77 14.59
CA SER A 186 1.90 -9.06 14.20
C SER A 186 2.47 -9.82 15.40
N LYS A 187 3.16 -9.13 16.33
CA LYS A 187 3.66 -9.75 17.58
C LYS A 187 2.52 -10.25 18.47
N ILE A 188 1.47 -9.46 18.64
CA ILE A 188 0.29 -9.86 19.42
C ILE A 188 -0.37 -11.09 18.80
N VAL A 189 -0.50 -11.14 17.47
CA VAL A 189 -1.04 -12.30 16.76
C VAL A 189 -0.20 -13.55 17.03
N ILE A 190 1.14 -13.44 17.02
CA ILE A 190 2.04 -14.56 17.32
C ILE A 190 1.88 -15.02 18.78
N GLN A 191 1.81 -14.09 19.73
CA GLN A 191 1.56 -14.41 21.13
C GLN A 191 0.21 -15.12 21.33
N MET A 192 -0.84 -14.64 20.65
CA MET A 192 -2.16 -15.25 20.69
C MET A 192 -2.16 -16.67 20.13
N ASN A 193 -1.46 -16.92 19.02
CA ASN A 193 -1.33 -18.28 18.47
C ASN A 193 -0.58 -19.19 19.46
N THR A 194 0.48 -18.69 20.11
CA THR A 194 1.21 -19.44 21.13
C THR A 194 0.32 -19.78 22.33
N PHE A 195 -0.49 -18.82 22.79
CA PHE A 195 -1.48 -19.03 23.85
C PHE A 195 -2.52 -20.10 23.48
N GLU A 196 -2.99 -20.08 22.24
CA GLU A 196 -3.94 -21.09 21.74
C GLU A 196 -3.31 -22.48 21.65
N ASP A 197 -2.11 -22.60 21.10
CA ASP A 197 -1.43 -23.89 20.93
C ASP A 197 -1.20 -24.58 22.28
N GLU A 198 -0.68 -23.83 23.25
CA GLU A 198 -0.42 -24.36 24.59
C GLU A 198 -1.71 -24.67 25.36
N ALA A 199 -2.76 -23.86 25.15
CA ALA A 199 -4.07 -24.16 25.72
C ALA A 199 -4.65 -25.44 25.13
N ASN A 200 -4.52 -25.64 23.81
CA ASN A 200 -4.95 -26.86 23.14
C ASN A 200 -4.19 -28.09 23.64
N ASP A 201 -2.87 -27.99 23.83
CA ASP A 201 -2.07 -29.10 24.37
C ASP A 201 -2.55 -29.53 25.76
N VAL A 202 -2.85 -28.58 26.64
CA VAL A 202 -3.38 -28.87 27.99
C VAL A 202 -4.77 -29.49 27.91
N LEU A 203 -5.63 -28.99 27.01
CA LEU A 203 -6.97 -29.55 26.81
C LEU A 203 -6.92 -30.99 26.29
N VAL A 204 -6.05 -31.29 25.33
CA VAL A 204 -5.84 -32.64 24.79
C VAL A 204 -5.35 -33.58 25.88
N ASN A 205 -4.34 -33.16 26.66
CA ASN A 205 -3.84 -33.94 27.79
C ASN A 205 -4.92 -34.22 28.84
N ALA A 206 -5.79 -33.23 29.13
CA ALA A 206 -6.90 -33.40 30.06
C ALA A 206 -7.95 -34.41 29.56
N VAL A 207 -8.19 -34.47 28.25
CA VAL A 207 -9.08 -35.48 27.63
C VAL A 207 -8.45 -36.87 27.70
N LEU A 208 -7.17 -37.01 27.34
CA LEU A 208 -6.46 -38.31 27.41
C LEU A 208 -6.42 -38.87 28.83
N CYS A 209 -6.12 -38.04 29.83
CA CYS A 209 -6.16 -38.43 31.24
C CYS A 209 -7.55 -38.93 31.67
N ARG A 210 -8.62 -38.37 31.10
CA ARG A 210 -9.99 -38.81 31.38
C ARG A 210 -10.27 -40.18 30.78
N GLU A 211 -9.89 -40.41 29.53
CA GLU A 211 -10.07 -41.72 28.87
C GLU A 211 -9.37 -42.82 29.65
N ILE A 212 -8.12 -42.58 30.05
CA ILE A 212 -7.36 -43.50 30.91
C ILE A 212 -8.11 -43.73 32.23
N ASN A 213 -8.48 -42.67 32.95
CA ASN A 213 -9.19 -42.82 34.24
C ASN A 213 -10.56 -43.49 34.13
N SER A 214 -11.21 -43.43 32.96
CA SER A 214 -12.46 -44.13 32.67
C SER A 214 -12.25 -45.62 32.33
N ILE A 215 -11.07 -46.00 31.87
CA ILE A 215 -10.70 -47.41 31.60
C ILE A 215 -10.37 -48.15 32.90
N TRP A 216 -9.88 -47.44 33.93
CA TRP A 216 -9.51 -48.02 35.23
C TRP A 216 -10.61 -47.97 36.29
N LYS A 217 -11.84 -47.54 35.93
CA LYS A 217 -13.00 -47.45 36.81
C LYS A 217 -14.09 -48.42 36.39
#